data_AF-A0AAV4XXY2-F1
#
_entry.id   AF-A0AAV4XXY2-F1
#
_cell.length_a   1.000
_cell.length_b   1.000
_cell.length_c   1.000
_cell.angle_alpha   90.00
_cell.angle_beta   90.00
_cell.angle_gamma   90.00
#
_symmetry.space_group_name_H-M   'P 1'
#
loop_
_entity.id
_entity.type
_entity.pdbx_description
1 polymer ?
#
loop_
_entity_poly.entity_id
_entity_poly.type
_entity_poly.pdbx_seq_one_letter_code
_entity_poly.pdbx_strand_id
1 'polypeptide(L)'
;MSTTTKIKLLDELVGNSIGTIAGCDCGTGSEGCSFRSGGRIVCHCEEGYVQRTVTNWMGEEFNTCTWCDCGDNGRCRYENDKKTCDCDEGYQEIRGECRKCDCGINSWCSFNGYEEKVCHCYEGYSDQDGTCTECDCDPYNMKGLGSTCYFDYGYKTCQCPKGFEPIDGTCEALSKRKETQAKACLDYRALEPDIKYWKPCPQTSGLGTL
;
A
#
# COMPACT_ATOMS: atom_id res chain seq x y z
N MET A 1 -8.65 37.06 33.28
CA MET A 1 -10.03 36.70 33.69
C MET A 1 -10.96 37.10 32.56
N SER A 2 -11.26 36.15 31.67
CA SER A 2 -12.08 36.39 30.47
C SER A 2 -13.50 35.91 30.76
N THR A 3 -14.47 36.82 30.66
CA THR A 3 -15.88 36.62 31.02
C THR A 3 -16.65 35.96 29.89
N THR A 4 -17.17 34.77 30.15
CA THR A 4 -18.10 34.00 29.31
C THR A 4 -19.40 34.76 29.09
N THR A 5 -19.72 35.06 27.83
CA THR A 5 -21.05 35.58 27.43
C THR A 5 -21.93 34.41 27.00
N LYS A 6 -22.87 34.01 27.87
CA LYS A 6 -23.96 33.08 27.52
C LYS A 6 -24.99 33.83 26.68
N ILE A 7 -25.11 33.48 25.41
CA ILE A 7 -26.14 34.01 24.52
C ILE A 7 -27.43 33.22 24.76
N LYS A 8 -28.45 33.90 25.31
CA LYS A 8 -29.87 33.51 25.28
C LYS A 8 -30.47 34.02 23.97
N LEU A 9 -30.96 33.13 23.11
CA LEU A 9 -31.94 33.36 22.03
C LEU A 9 -32.54 31.98 21.71
N LEU A 10 -33.83 31.69 21.57
CA LEU A 10 -35.08 32.44 21.54
C LEU A 10 -36.18 31.41 21.86
N ASP A 11 -36.97 31.62 22.91
CA ASP A 11 -38.31 31.03 23.05
C ASP A 11 -39.26 31.90 22.24
N GLU A 12 -39.39 31.65 20.93
CA GLU A 12 -40.50 32.16 20.11
C GLU A 12 -40.43 31.50 18.74
N LEU A 13 -41.17 30.39 18.58
CA LEU A 13 -41.79 29.84 17.37
C LEU A 13 -42.09 28.37 17.64
N VAL A 14 -43.31 28.03 18.09
CA VAL A 14 -44.18 26.99 17.50
C VAL A 14 -45.54 27.08 18.20
N GLY A 15 -46.50 27.68 17.49
CA GLY A 15 -47.88 27.32 17.66
C GLY A 15 -48.10 25.90 17.11
N ASN A 16 -48.68 25.05 17.95
CA ASN A 16 -49.58 23.96 17.56
C ASN A 16 -49.07 22.96 16.49
N SER A 17 -48.36 21.92 16.93
CA SER A 17 -48.37 20.57 16.33
C SER A 17 -47.70 19.58 17.28
N ILE A 18 -48.33 18.42 17.48
CA ILE A 18 -47.83 17.29 18.28
C ILE A 18 -46.60 16.71 17.57
N GLY A 19 -45.43 16.96 18.12
CA GLY A 19 -44.15 16.45 17.63
C GLY A 19 -43.03 17.15 18.38
N THR A 20 -42.45 16.49 19.39
CA THR A 20 -41.25 16.94 20.08
C THR A 20 -40.21 17.36 19.04
N ILE A 21 -39.80 18.63 19.05
CA ILE A 21 -38.62 19.09 18.33
C ILE A 21 -37.49 18.15 18.77
N ALA A 22 -37.00 17.31 17.86
CA ALA A 22 -35.87 16.44 18.13
C ALA A 22 -34.70 17.36 18.52
N GLY A 23 -34.41 17.43 19.82
CA GLY A 23 -33.24 18.12 20.31
C GLY A 23 -32.02 17.51 19.67
N CYS A 24 -31.01 18.33 19.41
CA CYS A 24 -29.74 17.83 18.91
C CYS A 24 -28.97 17.11 20.01
N ASP A 25 -29.24 15.81 20.12
CA ASP A 25 -28.46 14.91 20.95
C ASP A 25 -27.59 14.04 20.04
N CYS A 26 -26.31 14.42 19.95
CA CYS A 26 -25.29 13.70 19.22
C CYS A 26 -24.39 12.87 20.16
N GLY A 27 -24.66 12.84 21.46
CA GLY A 27 -23.86 12.15 22.46
C GLY A 27 -22.51 12.83 22.78
N THR A 28 -21.63 12.08 23.45
CA THR A 28 -20.29 12.53 23.87
C THR A 28 -19.39 12.81 22.65
N GLY A 29 -18.55 13.84 22.76
CA GLY A 29 -17.64 14.24 21.66
C GLY A 29 -18.34 14.99 20.54
N SER A 30 -19.49 15.60 20.84
CA SER A 30 -20.24 16.48 19.93
C SER A 30 -20.02 17.94 20.27
N GLU A 31 -19.58 18.73 19.29
CA GLU A 31 -19.51 20.19 19.35
C GLU A 31 -20.85 20.85 18.99
N GLY A 32 -21.74 20.10 18.34
CA GLY A 32 -23.06 20.56 17.94
C GLY A 32 -23.64 19.74 16.80
N CYS A 33 -24.69 20.25 16.17
CA CYS A 33 -25.38 19.60 15.07
C CYS A 33 -25.81 20.60 14.00
N SER A 34 -26.19 20.08 12.83
CA SER A 34 -26.95 20.80 11.81
C SER A 34 -28.08 19.93 11.25
N PHE A 35 -29.11 20.59 10.71
CA PHE A 35 -30.24 19.91 10.10
C PHE A 35 -30.11 19.95 8.58
N ARG A 36 -30.24 18.78 7.92
CA ARG A 36 -30.39 18.69 6.47
C ARG A 36 -31.86 18.54 6.06
N SER A 37 -32.15 18.86 4.80
CA SER A 37 -33.48 18.64 4.19
C SER A 37 -33.96 17.21 4.45
N GLY A 38 -35.19 17.07 4.96
CA GLY A 38 -35.74 15.79 5.41
C GLY A 38 -35.57 15.50 6.91
N GLY A 39 -35.11 16.47 7.70
CA GLY A 39 -35.07 16.36 9.17
C GLY A 39 -33.91 15.51 9.70
N ARG A 40 -32.94 15.15 8.85
CA ARG A 40 -31.78 14.37 9.26
C ARG A 40 -30.78 15.25 10.01
N ILE A 41 -30.46 14.86 11.25
CA ILE A 41 -29.45 15.49 12.10
C ILE A 41 -28.06 15.08 11.58
N VAL A 42 -27.17 16.04 11.42
CA VAL A 42 -25.73 15.83 11.14
C VAL A 42 -24.96 16.31 12.36
N CYS A 43 -24.11 15.46 12.92
CA CYS A 43 -23.33 15.78 14.11
C CYS A 43 -21.98 16.39 13.71
N HIS A 44 -21.61 17.47 14.39
CA HIS A 44 -20.27 18.05 14.33
C HIS A 44 -19.50 17.51 15.52
N CYS A 45 -18.53 16.63 15.26
CA CYS A 45 -17.81 15.92 16.30
C CYS A 45 -16.47 16.60 16.59
N GLU A 46 -16.06 16.50 17.86
CA GLU A 46 -14.74 16.91 18.34
C GLU A 46 -13.63 16.10 17.66
N GLU A 47 -12.40 16.59 17.73
CA GLU A 47 -11.23 15.86 17.22
C GLU A 47 -11.11 14.47 17.87
N GLY A 48 -10.84 13.45 17.05
CA GLY A 48 -10.85 12.04 17.47
C GLY A 48 -12.23 11.38 17.52
N TYR A 49 -13.32 12.14 17.34
CA TYR A 49 -14.68 11.61 17.19
C TYR A 49 -15.17 11.74 15.75
N VAL A 50 -15.96 10.77 15.30
CA VAL A 50 -16.59 10.80 13.97
C VAL A 50 -18.07 10.47 14.07
N GLN A 51 -18.85 11.00 13.12
CA GLN A 51 -20.27 10.69 13.04
C GLN A 51 -20.46 9.23 12.63
N ARG A 52 -21.24 8.49 13.42
CA ARG A 52 -21.68 7.12 13.17
C ARG A 52 -23.20 7.05 13.25
N THR A 53 -23.82 6.32 12.33
CA THR A 53 -25.24 5.94 12.44
C THR A 53 -25.34 4.69 13.31
N VAL A 54 -26.21 4.70 14.32
CA VAL A 54 -26.48 3.54 15.17
C VAL A 54 -27.98 3.26 15.21
N THR A 55 -28.34 2.00 15.40
CA THR A 55 -29.74 1.55 15.50
C THR A 55 -30.10 1.24 16.94
N ASN A 56 -31.23 1.76 17.44
CA ASN A 56 -31.73 1.41 18.76
C ASN A 56 -32.44 0.04 18.78
N TRP A 57 -32.86 -0.41 19.97
CA TRP A 57 -33.61 -1.66 20.17
C TRP A 57 -34.97 -1.70 19.44
N MET A 58 -35.49 -0.53 19.04
CA MET A 58 -36.74 -0.40 18.28
C MET A 58 -36.51 -0.37 16.77
N GLY A 59 -35.26 -0.48 16.30
CA GLY A 59 -34.93 -0.47 14.87
C GLY A 59 -34.79 0.93 14.26
N GLU A 60 -34.72 1.98 15.08
CA GLU A 60 -34.60 3.36 14.60
C GLU A 60 -33.13 3.79 14.52
N GLU A 61 -32.76 4.39 13.39
CA GLU A 61 -31.41 4.90 13.14
C GLU A 61 -31.26 6.35 13.60
N PHE A 62 -30.18 6.64 14.32
CA PHE A 62 -29.80 8.00 14.70
C PHE A 62 -28.28 8.19 14.59
N ASN A 63 -27.86 9.44 14.40
CA ASN A 63 -26.45 9.80 14.29
C ASN A 63 -25.88 10.17 15.67
N THR A 64 -24.66 9.72 15.95
CA THR A 64 -23.92 10.05 17.18
C THR A 64 -22.44 10.22 16.90
N CYS A 65 -21.74 10.99 17.73
CA CYS A 65 -20.29 11.09 17.72
C CYS A 65 -19.70 9.88 18.47
N THR A 66 -18.82 9.14 17.79
CA THR A 66 -18.14 7.97 18.35
C THR A 66 -16.64 8.15 18.23
N TRP A 67 -15.91 7.85 19.30
CA TRP A 67 -14.45 7.83 19.29
C TRP A 67 -13.94 6.90 18.19
N CYS A 68 -13.00 7.38 17.37
CA CYS A 68 -12.50 6.66 16.21
C CYS A 68 -11.02 6.95 16.04
N ASP A 69 -10.20 5.95 16.30
CA ASP A 69 -8.75 6.06 16.25
C ASP A 69 -8.17 5.04 15.25
N CYS A 70 -7.34 5.53 14.33
CA CYS A 70 -6.58 4.74 13.36
C CYS A 70 -5.06 4.96 13.50
N GLY A 71 -4.61 5.67 14.54
CA GLY A 71 -3.26 6.19 14.67
C GLY A 71 -3.00 7.42 13.80
N ASP A 72 -1.76 7.93 13.84
CA ASP A 72 -1.39 9.24 13.27
C ASP A 72 -1.37 9.32 11.73
N ASN A 73 -1.52 8.19 11.02
CA ASN A 73 -1.30 8.09 9.57
C ASN A 73 -2.52 7.51 8.84
N GLY A 74 -3.71 7.87 9.31
CA GLY A 74 -4.94 7.47 8.65
C GLY A 74 -6.16 8.22 9.14
N ARG A 75 -7.16 8.26 8.27
CA ARG A 75 -8.48 8.83 8.59
C ARG A 75 -9.42 7.72 9.04
N CYS A 76 -10.01 7.92 10.21
CA CYS A 76 -10.95 6.97 10.79
C CYS A 76 -12.39 7.29 10.33
N ARG A 77 -13.16 6.25 10.01
CA ARG A 77 -14.61 6.37 9.75
C ARG A 77 -15.33 5.09 10.14
N TYR A 78 -16.66 5.20 10.27
CA TYR A 78 -17.53 4.04 10.42
C TYR A 78 -18.33 3.81 9.13
N GLU A 79 -18.28 2.58 8.62
CA GLU A 79 -19.14 2.10 7.53
C GLU A 79 -19.87 0.84 8.00
N ASN A 80 -21.21 0.85 7.97
CA ASN A 80 -22.05 -0.28 8.41
C ASN A 80 -21.65 -0.80 9.80
N ASP A 81 -21.52 0.11 10.78
CA ASP A 81 -21.08 -0.18 12.15
C ASP A 81 -19.66 -0.75 12.31
N LYS A 82 -18.89 -0.84 11.23
CA LYS A 82 -17.50 -1.28 11.25
C LYS A 82 -16.57 -0.06 11.18
N LYS A 83 -15.58 -0.02 12.07
CA LYS A 83 -14.47 0.93 11.97
C LYS A 83 -13.63 0.59 10.73
N THR A 84 -13.34 1.60 9.92
CA THR A 84 -12.49 1.52 8.73
C THR A 84 -11.44 2.61 8.81
N CYS A 85 -10.20 2.29 8.44
CA CYS A 85 -9.09 3.22 8.43
C CYS A 85 -8.60 3.46 6.99
N ASP A 86 -8.76 4.69 6.50
CA ASP A 86 -8.17 5.10 5.23
C ASP A 86 -6.74 5.60 5.52
N CYS A 87 -5.75 4.72 5.37
CA CYS A 87 -4.36 5.02 5.67
C CYS A 87 -3.68 5.89 4.61
N ASP A 88 -2.70 6.66 5.05
CA ASP A 88 -1.86 7.48 4.17
C ASP A 88 -0.92 6.62 3.31
N GLU A 89 -0.31 7.23 2.29
CA GLU A 89 0.65 6.54 1.42
C GLU A 89 1.82 5.96 2.22
N GLY A 90 2.17 4.69 1.96
CA GLY A 90 3.18 3.97 2.73
C GLY A 90 2.69 3.42 4.07
N TYR A 91 1.40 3.48 4.35
CA TYR A 91 0.76 2.86 5.51
C TYR A 91 -0.36 1.90 5.07
N GLN A 92 -0.62 0.88 5.88
CA GLN A 92 -1.70 -0.07 5.64
C GLN A 92 -2.46 -0.36 6.93
N GLU A 93 -3.78 -0.56 6.80
CA GLU A 93 -4.62 -0.93 7.93
C GLU A 93 -4.29 -2.34 8.39
N ILE A 94 -3.97 -2.48 9.67
CA ILE A 94 -3.83 -3.76 10.35
C ILE A 94 -4.46 -3.68 11.74
N ARG A 95 -5.41 -4.58 12.01
CA ARG A 95 -6.21 -4.61 13.25
C ARG A 95 -6.85 -3.27 13.61
N GLY A 96 -7.26 -2.50 12.61
CA GLY A 96 -7.91 -1.20 12.78
C GLY A 96 -6.95 -0.06 13.13
N GLU A 97 -5.67 -0.18 12.83
CA GLU A 97 -4.68 0.90 12.93
C GLU A 97 -3.88 0.98 11.64
N CYS A 98 -3.49 2.19 11.25
CA CYS A 98 -2.60 2.41 10.13
C CYS A 98 -1.16 2.26 10.60
N ARG A 99 -0.48 1.23 10.09
CA ARG A 99 0.93 0.96 10.39
C ARG A 99 1.79 1.13 9.16
N LYS A 100 3.03 1.60 9.37
CA LYS A 100 3.98 1.84 8.30
C LYS A 100 4.23 0.54 7.52
N CYS A 101 3.92 0.58 6.24
CA CYS A 101 4.12 -0.49 5.28
C CYS A 101 4.82 0.10 4.05
N ASP A 102 6.10 0.40 4.24
CA ASP A 102 6.96 0.97 3.20
C ASP A 102 8.11 0.01 2.93
N CYS A 103 8.25 -0.34 1.66
CA CYS A 103 9.26 -1.25 1.12
C CYS A 103 10.14 -0.57 0.06
N GLY A 104 10.04 0.76 -0.06
CA GLY A 104 10.79 1.54 -1.04
C GLY A 104 10.21 1.44 -2.46
N ILE A 105 11.00 1.94 -3.42
CA ILE A 105 10.59 1.96 -4.84
C ILE A 105 10.46 0.56 -5.43
N ASN A 106 9.69 0.44 -6.51
CA ASN A 106 9.49 -0.82 -7.24
C ASN A 106 9.02 -1.98 -6.36
N SER A 107 8.14 -1.65 -5.42
CA SER A 107 7.61 -2.61 -4.47
C SER A 107 6.13 -2.34 -4.17
N TRP A 108 5.49 -3.34 -3.59
CA TRP A 108 4.29 -3.13 -2.79
C TRP A 108 4.44 -3.85 -1.46
N CYS A 109 3.76 -3.34 -0.44
CA CYS A 109 3.88 -3.81 0.92
C CYS A 109 2.59 -4.48 1.39
N SER A 110 2.73 -5.49 2.25
CA SER A 110 1.62 -6.10 2.97
C SER A 110 2.04 -6.52 4.37
N PHE A 111 1.08 -6.90 5.21
CA PHE A 111 1.36 -7.61 6.45
C PHE A 111 0.91 -9.07 6.36
N ASN A 112 1.70 -9.98 6.94
CA ASN A 112 1.31 -11.38 7.07
C ASN A 112 0.36 -11.61 8.27
N GLY A 113 -0.05 -12.87 8.50
CA GLY A 113 -0.94 -13.23 9.61
C GLY A 113 -0.36 -13.00 11.01
N TYR A 114 0.95 -12.75 11.11
CA TYR A 114 1.68 -12.42 12.35
C TYR A 114 1.95 -10.92 12.50
N GLU A 115 1.37 -10.09 11.64
CA GLU A 115 1.56 -8.63 11.62
C GLU A 115 2.99 -8.19 11.25
N GLU A 116 3.75 -9.07 10.62
CA GLU A 116 5.08 -8.74 10.13
C GLU A 116 4.98 -8.14 8.73
N LYS A 117 5.76 -7.09 8.49
CA LYS A 117 5.86 -6.42 7.20
C LYS A 117 6.45 -7.39 6.17
N VAL A 118 5.78 -7.54 5.04
CA VAL A 118 6.22 -8.33 3.89
C VAL A 118 6.34 -7.42 2.69
N CYS A 119 7.54 -7.38 2.13
CA CYS A 119 7.84 -6.63 0.92
C CYS A 119 7.74 -7.52 -0.31
N HIS A 120 7.02 -7.04 -1.32
CA HIS A 120 6.88 -7.70 -2.61
C HIS A 120 7.57 -6.84 -3.65
N CYS A 121 8.74 -7.27 -4.07
CA CYS A 121 9.58 -6.56 -5.02
C CYS A 121 9.18 -6.88 -6.46
N TYR A 122 9.18 -5.88 -7.34
CA TYR A 122 9.00 -6.10 -8.77
C TYR A 122 10.22 -6.74 -9.43
N GLU A 123 10.07 -7.17 -10.68
CA GLU A 123 11.15 -7.78 -11.47
C GLU A 123 12.43 -6.92 -11.45
N GLY A 124 13.57 -7.55 -11.18
CA GLY A 124 14.86 -6.86 -11.04
C GLY A 124 15.13 -6.27 -9.65
N TYR A 125 14.24 -6.48 -8.67
CA TYR A 125 14.41 -6.08 -7.28
C TYR A 125 14.23 -7.28 -6.34
N SER A 126 14.89 -7.24 -5.18
CA SER A 126 14.76 -8.28 -4.14
C SER A 126 14.79 -7.65 -2.76
N ASP A 127 14.19 -8.32 -1.78
CA ASP A 127 14.15 -7.83 -0.40
C ASP A 127 15.55 -7.87 0.21
N GLN A 128 15.96 -6.74 0.76
CA GLN A 128 17.17 -6.57 1.53
C GLN A 128 16.82 -5.79 2.81
N ASP A 129 16.85 -6.48 3.94
CA ASP A 129 16.54 -5.91 5.26
C ASP A 129 15.18 -5.17 5.31
N GLY A 130 14.16 -5.74 4.65
CA GLY A 130 12.80 -5.20 4.63
C GLY A 130 12.61 -4.01 3.69
N THR A 131 13.46 -3.85 2.68
CA THR A 131 13.31 -2.88 1.59
C THR A 131 13.65 -3.56 0.27
N CYS A 132 12.96 -3.21 -0.81
CA CYS A 132 13.30 -3.71 -2.13
C CYS A 132 14.49 -2.94 -2.72
N THR A 133 15.60 -3.65 -2.90
CA THR A 133 16.82 -3.13 -3.52
C THR A 133 16.99 -3.74 -4.91
N GLU A 134 17.56 -2.97 -5.83
CA GLU A 134 17.88 -3.45 -7.17
C GLU A 134 18.74 -4.73 -7.09
N CYS A 135 18.25 -5.79 -7.71
CA CYS A 135 18.81 -7.12 -7.71
C CYS A 135 18.64 -7.70 -9.11
N ASP A 136 19.52 -7.27 -10.02
CA ASP A 136 19.51 -7.74 -11.40
C ASP A 136 20.73 -8.62 -11.71
N CYS A 137 20.52 -9.93 -11.83
CA CYS A 137 21.57 -10.88 -12.21
C CYS A 137 21.80 -10.98 -13.73
N ASP A 138 21.00 -10.28 -14.54
CA ASP A 138 21.05 -10.33 -15.99
C ASP A 138 21.01 -8.91 -16.59
N PRO A 139 22.16 -8.20 -16.63
CA PRO A 139 22.21 -6.84 -17.16
C PRO A 139 21.81 -6.76 -18.65
N TYR A 140 21.78 -7.89 -19.36
CA TYR A 140 21.42 -7.96 -20.77
C TYR A 140 19.92 -8.11 -21.01
N ASN A 141 19.11 -8.23 -19.94
CA ASN A 141 17.67 -8.46 -20.02
C ASN A 141 17.33 -9.61 -20.99
N MET A 142 18.05 -10.73 -20.89
CA MET A 142 17.70 -11.97 -21.60
C MET A 142 16.49 -12.61 -20.89
N LYS A 143 15.36 -11.88 -20.91
CA LYS A 143 14.06 -12.30 -20.37
C LYS A 143 13.75 -13.70 -20.86
N GLY A 144 13.70 -14.66 -19.93
CA GLY A 144 13.41 -16.07 -20.22
C GLY A 144 14.44 -17.07 -19.71
N LEU A 145 15.66 -16.63 -19.35
CA LEU A 145 16.70 -17.54 -18.88
C LEU A 145 16.56 -17.99 -17.42
N GLY A 146 15.66 -17.38 -16.63
CA GLY A 146 15.31 -17.88 -15.30
C GLY A 146 16.40 -17.71 -14.23
N SER A 147 17.22 -16.66 -14.32
CA SER A 147 18.10 -16.29 -13.21
C SER A 147 17.27 -15.74 -12.04
N THR A 148 17.59 -16.18 -10.83
CA THR A 148 16.99 -15.65 -9.60
C THR A 148 18.03 -14.80 -8.88
N CYS A 149 17.64 -13.59 -8.49
CA CYS A 149 18.46 -12.69 -7.67
C CYS A 149 17.90 -12.58 -6.26
N TYR A 150 18.76 -12.71 -5.26
CA TYR A 150 18.42 -12.47 -3.87
C TYR A 150 19.64 -11.99 -3.08
N PHE A 151 19.41 -11.42 -1.91
CA PHE A 151 20.48 -11.06 -0.98
C PHE A 151 20.68 -12.16 0.06
N ASP A 152 21.93 -12.58 0.24
CA ASP A 152 22.35 -13.50 1.30
C ASP A 152 23.41 -12.81 2.15
N TYR A 153 23.15 -12.63 3.45
CA TYR A 153 23.97 -11.82 4.37
C TYR A 153 24.30 -10.41 3.82
N GLY A 154 23.37 -9.80 3.10
CA GLY A 154 23.53 -8.47 2.50
C GLY A 154 24.30 -8.46 1.17
N TYR A 155 24.77 -9.62 0.70
CA TYR A 155 25.46 -9.75 -0.57
C TYR A 155 24.52 -10.25 -1.67
N LYS A 156 24.54 -9.56 -2.81
CA LYS A 156 23.80 -9.97 -4.00
C LYS A 156 24.28 -11.34 -4.45
N THR A 157 23.34 -12.28 -4.55
CA THR A 157 23.57 -13.66 -4.95
C THR A 157 22.72 -13.98 -6.16
N CYS A 158 23.34 -14.62 -7.16
CA CYS A 158 22.71 -14.99 -8.41
C CYS A 158 22.65 -16.51 -8.53
N GLN A 159 21.43 -17.04 -8.65
CA GLN A 159 21.22 -18.39 -9.13
C GLN A 159 21.11 -18.34 -10.64
N CYS A 160 22.16 -18.78 -11.30
CA CYS A 160 22.25 -18.73 -12.75
C CYS A 160 21.67 -19.99 -13.41
N PRO A 161 21.09 -19.85 -14.60
CA PRO A 161 20.65 -21.01 -15.37
C PRO A 161 21.81 -21.87 -15.83
N LYS A 162 21.48 -23.09 -16.25
CA LYS A 162 22.47 -24.05 -16.76
C LYS A 162 23.30 -23.44 -17.89
N GLY A 163 24.63 -23.54 -17.76
CA GLY A 163 25.59 -22.99 -18.73
C GLY A 163 26.09 -21.59 -18.39
N PHE A 164 25.56 -20.99 -17.32
CA PHE A 164 26.02 -19.71 -16.76
C PHE A 164 26.53 -19.92 -15.33
N GLU A 165 27.47 -19.08 -14.92
CA GLU A 165 27.98 -19.01 -13.56
C GLU A 165 27.89 -17.57 -13.04
N PRO A 166 27.70 -17.38 -11.73
CA PRO A 166 27.74 -16.08 -11.11
C PRO A 166 29.17 -15.53 -11.13
N ILE A 167 29.41 -14.49 -11.93
CA ILE A 167 30.67 -13.76 -12.03
C ILE A 167 30.36 -12.29 -11.72
N ASP A 168 31.05 -11.75 -10.70
CA ASP A 168 30.91 -10.35 -10.23
C ASP A 168 29.45 -9.88 -10.06
N GLY A 169 28.60 -10.75 -9.50
CA GLY A 169 27.19 -10.43 -9.23
C GLY A 169 26.30 -10.42 -10.47
N THR A 170 26.72 -11.05 -11.56
CA THR A 170 25.92 -11.26 -12.78
C THR A 170 26.07 -12.69 -13.28
N CYS A 171 25.12 -13.17 -14.08
CA CYS A 171 25.22 -14.48 -14.70
C CYS A 171 25.98 -14.39 -16.03
N GLU A 172 27.17 -14.97 -16.05
CA GLU A 172 28.03 -15.01 -17.23
C GLU A 172 28.13 -16.43 -17.79
N ALA A 173 28.22 -16.55 -19.11
CA ALA A 173 28.35 -17.85 -19.76
C ALA A 173 29.70 -18.50 -19.42
N LEU A 174 29.66 -19.76 -19.00
CA LEU A 174 30.84 -20.54 -18.66
C LEU A 174 31.84 -20.61 -19.82
N SER A 175 33.03 -20.04 -19.61
CA SER A 175 34.04 -19.77 -20.64
C SER A 175 34.82 -21.02 -21.13
N LYS A 176 34.14 -22.11 -21.50
CA LYS A 176 34.73 -23.13 -22.39
C LYS A 176 34.68 -22.76 -23.88
N ARG A 177 34.22 -21.56 -24.18
CA ARG A 177 34.50 -20.84 -25.42
C ARG A 177 34.64 -19.37 -24.95
N LYS A 178 35.63 -18.61 -25.44
CA LYS A 178 35.68 -17.14 -25.29
C LYS A 178 35.26 -16.42 -26.58
N GLU A 179 34.58 -17.15 -27.47
CA GLU A 179 33.88 -16.65 -28.67
C GLU A 179 32.34 -16.54 -28.46
N THR A 180 31.86 -16.73 -27.22
CA THR A 180 30.55 -17.37 -26.97
C THR A 180 29.47 -16.58 -26.27
N GLN A 181 29.67 -15.32 -25.90
CA GLN A 181 28.51 -14.59 -25.36
C GLN A 181 27.46 -14.38 -26.46
N ALA A 182 27.89 -13.99 -27.66
CA ALA A 182 27.04 -13.93 -28.85
C ALA A 182 26.53 -15.31 -29.28
N LYS A 183 27.40 -16.32 -29.32
CA LYS A 183 27.02 -17.67 -29.78
C LYS A 183 26.12 -18.43 -28.80
N ALA A 184 26.33 -18.33 -27.49
CA ALA A 184 25.43 -18.93 -26.51
C ALA A 184 24.06 -18.24 -26.50
N CYS A 185 24.04 -16.92 -26.66
CA CYS A 185 22.81 -16.15 -26.86
C CYS A 185 22.08 -16.55 -28.16
N LEU A 186 22.80 -16.78 -29.27
CA LEU A 186 22.25 -17.28 -30.53
C LEU A 186 21.79 -18.75 -30.47
N ASP A 187 22.56 -19.64 -29.83
CA ASP A 187 22.23 -21.06 -29.63
C ASP A 187 20.95 -21.19 -28.78
N TYR A 188 20.76 -20.34 -27.76
CA TYR A 188 19.55 -20.32 -26.94
C TYR A 188 18.33 -19.79 -27.70
N ARG A 189 18.51 -18.76 -28.56
CA ARG A 189 17.45 -18.25 -29.45
C ARG A 189 16.93 -19.31 -30.42
N ALA A 190 17.76 -20.27 -30.79
CA ALA A 190 17.36 -21.41 -31.62
C ALA A 190 16.54 -22.47 -30.87
N LEU A 191 16.66 -22.53 -29.53
CA LEU A 191 15.91 -23.47 -28.68
C LEU A 191 14.53 -22.94 -28.28
N GLU A 192 14.39 -21.61 -28.13
CA GLU A 192 13.11 -20.97 -27.76
C GLU A 192 12.72 -19.84 -28.74
N PRO A 193 12.21 -20.18 -29.93
CA PRO A 193 11.94 -19.23 -31.00
C PRO A 193 10.74 -18.29 -30.73
N ASP A 194 9.86 -18.61 -29.77
CA ASP A 194 8.59 -17.91 -29.55
C ASP A 194 8.68 -16.70 -28.60
N ILE A 195 9.85 -16.41 -28.02
CA ILE A 195 10.04 -15.24 -27.15
C ILE A 195 10.03 -13.96 -27.99
N LYS A 196 8.97 -13.14 -27.85
CA LYS A 196 8.74 -11.93 -28.67
C LYS A 196 9.72 -10.76 -28.43
N TYR A 197 10.55 -10.79 -27.38
CA TYR A 197 11.30 -9.61 -26.92
C TYR A 197 12.80 -9.86 -26.73
N TRP A 198 13.47 -10.40 -27.75
CA TRP A 198 14.93 -10.53 -27.75
C TRP A 198 15.63 -9.16 -27.92
N LYS A 199 16.50 -8.79 -26.98
CA LYS A 199 17.53 -7.75 -27.25
C LYS A 199 18.68 -8.35 -28.08
N PRO A 200 19.41 -7.54 -28.86
CA PRO A 200 20.55 -8.02 -29.66
C PRO A 200 21.67 -8.53 -28.74
N CYS A 201 22.20 -9.72 -29.03
CA CYS A 201 23.37 -10.24 -28.34
C CYS A 201 24.57 -9.27 -28.49
N PRO A 202 25.44 -9.11 -27.48
CA PRO A 202 26.61 -8.24 -27.57
C PRO A 202 27.52 -8.71 -28.71
N GLN A 203 27.93 -7.77 -29.56
CA GLN A 203 28.81 -8.04 -30.70
C GLN A 203 30.24 -8.27 -30.20
N THR A 204 30.91 -9.31 -30.71
CA THR A 204 32.34 -9.54 -30.44
C THR A 204 33.17 -8.55 -31.26
N SER A 205 33.30 -7.31 -30.80
CA SER A 205 34.20 -6.35 -31.44
C SER A 205 35.63 -6.59 -30.99
N GLY A 206 36.42 -7.29 -31.81
CA GLY A 206 37.88 -7.29 -31.72
C GLY A 206 38.54 -8.66 -31.79
N LEU A 207 38.64 -9.24 -32.99
CA LEU A 207 39.74 -10.12 -33.36
C LEU A 207 40.01 -9.88 -34.86
N GLY A 208 40.81 -8.85 -35.11
CA GLY A 208 41.43 -8.64 -36.41
C GLY A 208 42.38 -9.80 -36.71
N THR A 209 42.19 -10.36 -37.90
CA THR A 209 43.07 -11.31 -38.58
C THR A 209 44.52 -10.82 -38.57
N LEU A 210 45.45 -11.66 -38.11
CA LEU A 210 46.84 -11.71 -38.58
C LEU A 210 47.32 -13.16 -38.54
#